data_AF-A0A9P9WZR1-F1
#
_entry.id   AF-A0A9P9WZR1-F1
#
_cell.length_a   1.000
_cell.length_b   1.000
_cell.length_c   1.000
_cell.angle_alpha   90.00
_cell.angle_beta   90.00
_cell.angle_gamma   90.00
#
_symmetry.space_group_name_H-M   'P 1'
#
loop_
_entity.id
_entity.type
_entity.pdbx_description
1 polymer ?
#
loop_
_entity_poly.entity_id
_entity_poly.type
_entity_poly.pdbx_seq_one_letter_code
_entity_poly.pdbx_strand_id
1 'polypeptide(L)'
;PETCQVGDLSGKHGSVAGDHYRQTYVDRYLSIVQGPGSFFGNRSFVLHFANKTRIACANFKMVKSSPPYNNGTGVPSAVQTTGAAPIATPHDHVPFVGAASTMGVSVFFLCLMCTTAYLVRGVGDL
;
A
#
# COMPACT_ATOMS: atom_id res chain seq x y z
N PRO A 1 9.76 2.55 9.93
CA PRO A 1 8.50 1.78 9.76
C PRO A 1 7.24 2.55 10.17
N GLU A 2 7.24 3.20 11.34
CA GLU A 2 6.09 3.93 11.93
C GLU A 2 5.51 5.05 11.04
N THR A 3 6.33 5.63 10.15
CA THR A 3 5.95 6.75 9.28
C THR A 3 5.44 6.30 7.90
N CYS A 4 5.57 5.01 7.57
CA CYS A 4 5.11 4.45 6.31
C CYS A 4 3.60 4.19 6.35
N GLN A 5 2.95 4.15 5.19
CA GLN A 5 1.57 3.67 5.11
C GLN A 5 1.48 2.22 5.62
N VAL A 6 0.35 1.85 6.23
CA VAL A 6 0.15 0.50 6.80
C VAL A 6 0.41 -0.61 5.75
N GLY A 7 0.02 -0.39 4.50
CA GLY A 7 0.24 -1.32 3.39
C GLY A 7 1.58 -1.18 2.64
N ASP A 8 2.45 -0.23 2.99
CA ASP A 8 3.75 -0.05 2.34
C ASP A 8 4.78 -1.02 2.92
N LEU A 9 4.79 -2.23 2.37
CA LEU A 9 5.68 -3.30 2.83
C LEU A 9 7.12 -3.09 2.36
N SER A 10 7.33 -2.58 1.15
CA SER A 10 8.67 -2.29 0.62
C SER A 10 9.37 -1.18 1.40
N GLY A 11 8.64 -0.12 1.80
CA GLY A 11 9.20 0.96 2.61
C GLY A 11 9.53 0.53 4.04
N LYS A 12 8.85 -0.50 4.57
CA LYS A 12 9.10 -1.03 5.92
C LYS A 12 10.17 -2.13 5.96
N HIS A 13 10.16 -3.05 4.99
CA HIS A 13 10.91 -4.31 5.04
C HIS A 13 11.90 -4.50 3.88
N GLY A 14 12.04 -3.50 3.02
CA GLY A 14 12.90 -3.54 1.84
C GLY A 14 12.19 -3.99 0.57
N SER A 15 12.72 -3.57 -0.58
CA SER A 15 12.20 -3.93 -1.90
C SER A 15 12.60 -5.36 -2.29
N VAL A 16 11.74 -6.00 -3.10
CA VAL A 16 12.03 -7.29 -3.75
C VAL A 16 13.18 -7.11 -4.75
N ALA A 17 14.14 -8.04 -4.76
CA ALA A 17 15.26 -8.05 -5.70
C ALA A 17 15.57 -9.47 -6.19
N GLY A 18 15.96 -9.58 -7.46
CA GLY A 18 16.27 -10.84 -8.13
C GLY A 18 15.06 -11.57 -8.70
N ASP A 19 15.33 -12.58 -9.53
CA ASP A 19 14.30 -13.35 -10.25
C ASP A 19 13.54 -14.32 -9.33
N HIS A 20 14.20 -14.78 -8.26
CA HIS A 20 13.63 -15.63 -7.22
C HIS A 20 13.79 -14.96 -5.86
N TYR A 21 12.67 -14.67 -5.20
CA TYR A 21 12.68 -13.94 -3.93
C TYR A 21 11.82 -14.62 -2.88
N ARG A 22 12.37 -14.74 -1.65
CA ARG A 22 11.65 -15.20 -0.47
C ARG A 22 12.11 -14.42 0.75
N GLN A 23 11.16 -13.86 1.49
CA GLN A 23 11.43 -13.14 2.72
C GLN A 23 10.38 -13.47 3.78
N THR A 24 10.75 -13.36 5.05
CA THR A 24 9.84 -13.50 6.18
C THR A 24 10.16 -12.38 7.17
N TYR A 25 9.13 -11.65 7.59
CA TYR A 25 9.24 -10.56 8.56
C TYR A 25 7.97 -10.47 9.39
N VAL A 26 8.08 -9.82 10.54
CA VAL A 26 6.93 -9.48 11.39
C VAL A 26 6.51 -8.05 11.10
N ASP A 27 5.28 -7.86 10.62
CA ASP A 27 4.68 -6.53 10.45
C ASP A 27 3.72 -6.24 11.60
N ARG A 28 4.01 -5.20 12.39
CA ARG A 28 3.21 -4.83 13.57
C ARG A 28 2.00 -3.95 13.25
N TYR A 29 1.80 -3.56 11.99
CA TYR A 29 0.74 -2.63 11.59
C TYR A 29 -0.38 -3.31 10.82
N LEU A 30 -0.07 -4.37 10.07
CA LEU A 30 -1.08 -5.19 9.42
C LEU A 30 -1.91 -5.96 10.46
N SER A 31 -3.21 -6.09 10.20
CA SER A 31 -4.13 -6.82 11.06
C SER A 31 -4.89 -7.88 10.29
N ILE A 32 -5.10 -9.03 10.95
CA ILE A 32 -6.05 -10.08 10.52
C ILE A 32 -7.42 -9.93 11.18
N VAL A 33 -7.57 -9.00 12.12
CA VAL A 33 -8.85 -8.70 12.79
C VAL A 33 -9.63 -7.74 11.90
N GLN A 34 -10.88 -8.09 11.61
CA GLN A 34 -11.80 -7.24 10.85
C GLN A 34 -12.17 -5.97 11.64
N GLY A 35 -12.41 -4.87 10.92
CA GLY A 35 -12.85 -3.59 11.49
C GLY A 35 -11.82 -2.47 11.31
N PRO A 36 -10.58 -2.60 11.82
CA PRO A 36 -9.54 -1.58 11.65
C PRO A 36 -9.18 -1.34 10.18
N GLY A 37 -8.72 -0.13 9.86
CA GLY A 37 -8.17 0.20 8.53
C GLY A 37 -6.95 -0.64 8.15
N SER A 38 -6.27 -1.23 9.14
CA SER A 38 -5.15 -2.16 8.97
C SER A 38 -5.55 -3.58 8.59
N PHE A 39 -6.84 -3.91 8.61
CA PHE A 39 -7.32 -5.22 8.15
C PHE A 39 -6.96 -5.42 6.68
N PHE A 40 -6.18 -6.46 6.38
CA PHE A 40 -5.74 -6.74 5.01
C PHE A 40 -6.51 -7.87 4.33
N GLY A 41 -7.34 -8.61 5.06
CA GLY A 41 -8.03 -9.80 4.51
C GLY A 41 -9.05 -9.50 3.41
N ASN A 42 -9.45 -8.24 3.24
CA ASN A 42 -10.30 -7.76 2.14
C ASN A 42 -9.53 -6.85 1.16
N ARG A 43 -8.20 -6.93 1.12
CA ARG A 43 -7.32 -6.12 0.27
C ARG A 43 -6.55 -6.98 -0.74
N SER A 44 -5.68 -6.35 -1.50
CA SER A 44 -4.77 -6.98 -2.44
C SER A 44 -3.31 -6.69 -2.11
N PHE A 45 -2.43 -7.59 -2.55
CA PHE A 45 -0.97 -7.41 -2.60
C PHE A 45 -0.59 -7.04 -4.04
N VAL A 46 0.29 -6.06 -4.21
CA VAL A 46 0.68 -5.53 -5.52
C VAL A 46 2.19 -5.46 -5.64
N LEU A 47 2.73 -6.00 -6.72
CA LEU A 47 4.13 -5.87 -7.09
C LEU A 47 4.29 -4.75 -8.11
N HIS A 48 5.33 -3.94 -7.92
CA HIS A 48 5.69 -2.86 -8.81
C HIS A 48 7.11 -3.05 -9.34
N PHE A 49 7.35 -2.60 -10.57
CA PHE A 49 8.70 -2.28 -11.03
C PHE A 49 9.25 -1.09 -10.24
N ALA A 50 10.57 -0.87 -10.29
CA ALA A 50 11.20 0.26 -9.62
C ALA A 50 10.65 1.63 -10.09
N ASN A 51 10.14 1.71 -11.32
CA ASN A 51 9.45 2.87 -11.87
C ASN A 51 7.98 3.02 -11.41
N LYS A 52 7.54 2.21 -10.43
CA LYS A 52 6.20 2.18 -9.84
C LYS A 52 5.08 1.66 -10.76
N THR A 53 5.40 1.12 -11.93
CA THR A 53 4.42 0.42 -12.78
C THR A 53 4.01 -0.90 -12.13
N ARG A 54 2.70 -1.20 -12.10
CA ARG A 54 2.17 -2.44 -11.54
C ARG A 54 2.51 -3.62 -12.44
N ILE A 55 3.10 -4.67 -11.86
CA ILE A 55 3.47 -5.91 -12.57
C ILE A 55 2.34 -6.93 -12.40
N ALA A 56 1.94 -7.17 -11.15
CA ALA A 56 0.96 -8.18 -10.78
C ALA A 56 0.25 -7.78 -9.48
N CYS A 57 -0.94 -8.33 -9.28
CA CYS A 57 -1.68 -8.20 -8.04
C CYS A 57 -2.40 -9.50 -7.68
N ALA A 58 -2.68 -9.69 -6.39
CA ALA A 58 -3.44 -10.82 -5.88
C ALA A 58 -4.30 -10.40 -4.69
N ASN A 59 -5.48 -11.00 -4.55
CA ASN A 59 -6.35 -10.76 -3.39
C ASN A 59 -5.96 -11.68 -2.23
N PHE A 60 -6.05 -11.18 -1.00
CA PHE A 60 -5.94 -12.04 0.17
C PHE A 60 -7.18 -12.92 0.34
N LYS A 61 -6.98 -14.15 0.80
CA LYS A 61 -8.03 -15.10 1.15
C LYS A 61 -7.70 -15.75 2.49
N MET A 62 -8.72 -16.04 3.28
CA MET A 62 -8.52 -16.77 4.53
C MET A 62 -8.10 -18.21 4.24
N VAL A 63 -6.97 -18.61 4.81
CA VAL A 63 -6.52 -20.00 4.79
C VAL A 63 -7.06 -20.70 6.04
N LYS A 64 -7.60 -21.90 5.88
CA LYS A 64 -7.95 -22.75 7.03
C LYS A 64 -6.70 -23.49 7.46
N SER A 65 -6.28 -23.31 8.70
CA SER A 65 -5.28 -24.18 9.33
C SER A 65 -5.97 -25.50 9.70
N SER A 66 -5.58 -26.62 9.07
CA SER A 66 -5.88 -27.95 9.61
C SER A 66 -4.94 -28.24 10.80
N PRO A 67 -5.42 -28.83 11.92
CA PRO A 67 -4.54 -29.23 13.01
C PRO A 67 -3.83 -30.58 12.75
N PRO A 68 -2.61 -30.84 13.29
CA PRO A 68 -1.63 -29.91 13.86
C PRO A 68 -0.56 -29.53 12.83
N TYR A 69 -0.21 -28.25 12.83
CA TYR A 69 0.96 -27.72 12.12
C TYR A 69 2.23 -28.29 12.76
N ASN A 70 2.77 -29.37 12.19
CA ASN A 70 4.11 -29.81 12.50
C ASN A 70 5.08 -28.77 11.93
N ASN A 71 5.93 -28.21 12.78
CA ASN A 71 6.96 -27.21 12.49
C ASN A 71 8.10 -27.78 11.61
N GLY A 72 7.77 -28.44 10.49
CA GLY A 72 8.72 -29.11 9.62
C GLY A 72 8.35 -28.93 8.15
N THR A 73 9.09 -28.05 7.47
CA THR A 73 9.48 -28.11 6.03
C THR A 73 8.41 -28.39 4.94
N GLY A 74 7.13 -28.41 5.25
CA GLY A 74 6.07 -28.54 4.26
C GLY A 74 5.62 -27.17 3.75
N VAL A 75 5.95 -26.85 2.51
CA VAL A 75 5.25 -25.79 1.76
C VAL A 75 3.74 -26.09 1.87
N PRO A 76 2.90 -25.21 2.46
CA PRO A 76 1.47 -25.45 2.43
C PRO A 76 1.00 -25.34 0.97
N SER A 77 0.75 -26.49 0.35
CA SER A 77 0.01 -26.63 -0.91
C SER A 77 -1.44 -26.23 -0.67
N ALA A 78 -1.68 -24.92 -0.60
CA ALA A 78 -3.01 -24.34 -0.67
C ALA A 78 -2.96 -23.03 -1.48
N VAL A 79 -2.24 -23.03 -2.60
CA VAL A 79 -2.54 -22.13 -3.72
C VAL A 79 -3.44 -22.91 -4.67
N GLN A 80 -4.72 -23.04 -4.30
CA GLN A 80 -5.70 -23.42 -5.31
C GLN A 80 -5.98 -22.15 -6.11
N THR A 81 -5.37 -22.07 -7.29
CA THR A 81 -5.71 -21.05 -8.27
C THR A 81 -7.18 -21.24 -8.64
N THR A 82 -8.06 -20.40 -8.11
CA THR A 82 -9.38 -20.26 -8.74
C THR A 82 -9.09 -19.55 -10.07
N GLY A 83 -8.89 -20.34 -11.12
CA GLY A 83 -8.60 -19.90 -12.48
C GLY A 83 -9.78 -19.17 -13.12
N ALA A 84 -10.21 -18.07 -12.52
CA ALA A 84 -10.80 -17.01 -13.31
C ALA A 84 -9.65 -16.41 -14.13
N ALA A 85 -9.78 -16.42 -15.46
CA ALA A 85 -8.87 -15.69 -16.31
C ALA A 85 -8.72 -14.25 -15.78
N PRO A 86 -7.51 -13.68 -15.75
CA PRO A 86 -7.36 -12.27 -15.43
C PRO A 86 -8.17 -11.47 -16.45
N ILE A 87 -9.33 -10.96 -16.05
CA ILE A 87 -10.01 -9.94 -16.82
C ILE A 87 -9.14 -8.71 -16.69
N ALA A 88 -8.43 -8.38 -17.77
CA ALA A 88 -7.85 -7.07 -17.94
C ALA A 88 -9.01 -6.07 -17.83
N THR A 89 -9.13 -5.42 -16.68
CA THR A 89 -9.98 -4.23 -16.58
C THR A 89 -9.38 -3.22 -17.55
N PRO A 90 -10.18 -2.63 -18.47
CA PRO A 90 -9.71 -1.56 -19.33
C PRO A 90 -8.94 -0.54 -18.50
N HIS A 91 -7.72 -0.27 -18.92
CA HIS A 91 -6.83 0.65 -18.25
C HIS A 91 -7.26 2.08 -18.62
N ASP A 92 -8.47 2.47 -18.24
CA ASP A 92 -8.79 3.89 -18.18
C ASP A 92 -7.83 4.50 -17.19
N HIS A 93 -7.21 5.61 -17.59
CA HIS A 93 -6.37 6.42 -16.73
C HIS A 93 -7.25 7.12 -15.69
N VAL A 94 -7.94 6.34 -14.85
CA VAL A 94 -8.56 6.86 -13.65
C VAL A 94 -7.43 6.98 -12.64
N PRO A 95 -7.00 8.20 -12.26
CA PRO A 95 -6.02 8.32 -11.20
C PRO A 95 -6.59 7.61 -9.96
N PHE A 96 -5.92 6.55 -9.52
CA PHE A 96 -6.20 5.95 -8.24
C PHE A 96 -5.87 7.02 -7.19
N VAL A 97 -6.90 7.71 -6.70
CA VAL A 97 -6.79 8.61 -5.55
C VAL A 97 -6.58 7.73 -4.31
N GLY A 98 -5.39 7.17 -4.20
CA GLY A 98 -4.89 6.67 -2.94
C GLY A 98 -4.59 7.87 -2.06
N ALA A 99 -4.84 7.77 -0.76
CA ALA A 99 -4.65 8.84 0.23
C ALA A 99 -3.23 9.46 0.29
N ALA A 100 -2.28 9.00 -0.53
CA ALA A 100 -0.97 9.61 -0.71
C ALA A 100 -1.01 10.94 -1.48
N SER A 101 -2.03 11.22 -2.31
CA SER A 101 -2.05 12.42 -3.17
C SER A 101 -2.68 13.67 -2.56
N THR A 102 -3.27 13.61 -1.35
CA THR A 102 -3.96 14.76 -0.75
C THR A 102 -3.02 15.79 -0.09
N MET A 103 -1.70 15.55 -0.04
CA MET A 103 -0.75 16.44 0.64
C MET A 103 -0.34 17.68 -0.17
N GLY A 104 -0.68 17.75 -1.46
CA GLY A 104 -0.21 18.84 -2.33
C GLY A 104 -1.04 20.13 -2.29
N VAL A 105 -2.34 20.05 -2.00
CA VAL A 105 -3.23 21.21 -2.14
C VAL A 105 -3.24 22.08 -0.88
N SER A 106 -3.08 21.49 0.30
CA SER A 106 -3.16 22.21 1.57
C SER A 106 -1.98 23.18 1.82
N VAL A 107 -0.78 22.86 1.33
CA VAL A 107 0.43 23.68 1.58
C VAL A 107 0.46 24.91 0.67
N PHE A 108 0.00 24.79 -0.59
CA PHE A 108 -0.07 25.92 -1.51
C PHE A 108 -1.09 26.98 -1.05
N PHE A 109 -2.26 26.56 -0.56
CA PHE A 109 -3.23 27.50 0.00
C PHE A 109 -2.74 28.17 1.29
N LEU A 110 -2.09 27.44 2.20
CA LEU A 110 -1.52 28.05 3.42
C LEU A 110 -0.40 29.05 3.10
N CYS A 111 0.45 28.73 2.11
CA CYS A 111 1.57 29.59 1.73
C CYS A 111 1.08 30.87 1.02
N LEU A 112 0.07 30.76 0.16
CA LEU A 112 -0.50 31.92 -0.56
C LEU A 112 -1.20 32.89 0.41
N MET A 113 -1.93 32.38 1.41
CA MET A 113 -2.60 33.23 2.40
C MET A 113 -1.60 33.97 3.31
N CYS A 114 -0.47 33.33 3.64
CA CYS A 114 0.59 33.94 4.44
C CYS A 114 1.30 35.08 3.68
N THR A 115 1.60 34.89 2.39
CA THR A 115 2.27 35.91 1.58
C THR A 115 1.35 37.10 1.26
N THR A 116 0.05 36.87 1.02
CA THR A 116 -0.90 37.98 0.85
C THR A 116 -1.11 38.77 2.14
N ALA A 117 -1.13 38.12 3.30
CA ALA A 117 -1.25 38.80 4.59
C ALA A 117 -0.02 39.66 4.94
N TYR A 118 1.19 39.24 4.51
CA TYR A 118 2.42 40.03 4.65
C TYR A 118 2.46 41.24 3.72
N LEU A 119 2.02 41.09 2.47
CA LEU A 119 2.01 42.21 1.52
C LEU A 119 0.94 43.26 1.86
N VAL A 120 -0.23 42.87 2.35
CA VAL A 120 -1.27 43.84 2.78
C VAL A 120 -0.83 44.65 4.00
N ARG A 121 -0.02 44.07 4.90
CA ARG A 121 0.59 44.80 6.03
C ARG A 121 1.72 45.74 5.60
N GLY A 122 2.42 45.46 4.50
CA GLY A 122 3.51 46.30 4.00
C GLY A 122 3.07 47.53 3.19
N VAL A 123 1.84 47.54 2.68
CA VAL A 123 1.29 48.67 1.89
C VAL A 123 0.47 49.63 2.77
N GLY A 124 0.14 49.23 4.02
CA GLY A 124 -0.56 50.09 4.98
C GLY A 124 0.32 51.06 5.76
N ASP A 125 1.65 50.97 5.63
CA ASP A 125 2.65 51.81 6.32
C ASP A 125 3.49 52.66 5.32
N LEU A 126 2.87 53.14 4.23
CA LEU A 126 3.38 54.22 3.38
C LEU A 126 2.40 55.38 3.31
#